data_AF-A0A329HMW1-F1
#
_entry.id   AF-A0A329HMW1-F1
#
_cell.length_a   1.000
_cell.length_b   1.000
_cell.length_c   1.000
_cell.angle_alpha   90.00
_cell.angle_beta   90.00
_cell.angle_gamma   90.00
#
_symmetry.space_group_name_H-M   'P 1'
#
loop_
_entity.id
_entity.type
_entity.pdbx_description
1 polymer ?
#
loop_
_entity_poly.entity_id
_entity_poly.type
_entity_poly.pdbx_seq_one_letter_code
_entity_poly.pdbx_strand_id
1 'polypeptide(L)'
;MKALLLLGLLVGGVAQAEVSLYPTGPSEDSAFLRFVNAGSQPLALQASGSAARLQLEAAKPVSDYLTVPATKAIKGELVQGAAKAPLELTVAAGEFATLVVLPGTPLVQRLVREQPDDFNALKASLAFYSLDPQCATPGLQAAGRNAEIFKDVADGTLQRRSLNAVALKVQLTCAGQATGAALDLGELKAGERYSVLLLPGASGPRLLATQDAIAH
;
A
#
# COMPACT_ATOMS: atom_id res chain seq x y z
N MET A 1 3.58 15.03 76.93
CA MET A 1 4.33 15.28 75.68
C MET A 1 3.99 14.16 74.70
N LYS A 2 3.67 14.53 73.46
CA LYS A 2 3.25 13.67 72.33
C LYS A 2 4.40 12.76 71.86
N ALA A 3 4.10 11.50 71.50
CA ALA A 3 4.65 10.76 70.34
C ALA A 3 4.10 9.31 70.37
N LEU A 4 3.13 8.91 69.55
CA LEU A 4 3.11 8.63 68.10
C LEU A 4 3.33 7.12 67.81
N LEU A 5 2.24 6.44 67.45
CA LEU A 5 2.19 5.10 66.84
C LEU A 5 2.88 5.11 65.47
N LEU A 6 3.56 4.02 65.11
CA LEU A 6 3.74 3.61 63.71
C LEU A 6 3.50 2.10 63.56
N LEU A 7 2.38 1.76 62.93
CA LEU A 7 2.05 0.43 62.43
C LEU A 7 2.32 0.45 60.92
N GLY A 8 3.35 -0.24 60.45
CA GLY A 8 3.68 -0.35 59.03
C GLY A 8 2.94 -1.51 58.37
N LEU A 9 1.92 -1.21 57.57
CA LEU A 9 1.35 -2.14 56.59
C LEU A 9 2.15 -2.06 55.28
N LEU A 10 2.73 -3.18 54.86
CA LEU A 10 3.24 -3.38 53.50
C LEU A 10 2.12 -4.04 52.68
N VAL A 11 1.48 -3.27 51.79
CA VAL A 11 0.58 -3.82 50.77
C VAL A 11 1.32 -3.78 49.44
N GLY A 12 1.50 -4.96 48.84
CA GLY A 12 2.14 -5.14 47.54
C GLY A 12 1.33 -4.49 46.42
N GLY A 13 2.01 -3.72 45.58
CA GLY A 13 1.44 -3.18 44.36
C GLY A 13 1.29 -4.28 43.31
N VAL A 14 0.06 -4.59 42.94
CA VAL A 14 -0.26 -5.28 41.70
C VAL A 14 -0.08 -4.31 40.54
N ALA A 15 0.87 -4.58 39.64
CA ALA A 15 0.96 -3.90 38.37
C ALA A 15 -0.23 -4.35 37.50
N GLN A 16 -1.27 -3.54 37.41
CA GLN A 16 -2.32 -3.73 36.42
C GLN A 16 -1.79 -3.29 35.06
N ALA A 17 -1.65 -4.26 34.14
CA ALA A 17 -1.62 -3.95 32.72
C ALA A 17 -2.99 -3.35 32.35
N GLU A 18 -2.99 -2.13 31.83
CA GLU A 18 -4.21 -1.47 31.35
C GLU A 18 -4.81 -2.27 30.19
N VAL A 19 -5.98 -2.86 30.43
CA VAL A 19 -6.80 -3.47 29.39
C VAL A 19 -7.31 -2.34 28.52
N SER A 20 -6.81 -2.23 27.29
CA SER A 20 -7.29 -1.23 26.34
C SER A 20 -8.76 -1.55 25.99
N LEU A 21 -9.67 -0.66 26.40
CA LEU A 21 -11.13 -0.84 26.26
C LEU A 21 -11.65 -0.45 24.86
N TYR A 22 -10.78 -0.02 23.96
CA TYR A 22 -11.12 0.39 22.61
C TYR A 22 -10.41 -0.50 21.59
N PRO A 23 -11.10 -0.90 20.50
CA PRO A 23 -10.43 -1.60 19.41
C PRO A 23 -9.31 -0.73 18.85
N THR A 24 -8.08 -1.26 18.87
CA THR A 24 -6.94 -0.67 18.18
C THR A 24 -7.03 -1.04 16.70
N GLY A 25 -7.85 -0.29 15.97
CA GLY A 25 -7.99 -0.38 14.52
C GLY A 25 -8.17 1.01 13.91
N PRO A 26 -8.14 1.15 12.57
CA PRO A 26 -8.59 2.38 11.91
C PRO A 26 -9.94 2.77 12.49
N SER A 27 -10.17 4.07 12.79
CA SER A 27 -11.51 4.51 13.19
C SER A 27 -12.51 3.99 12.16
N GLU A 28 -13.67 3.48 12.58
CA GLU A 28 -14.71 2.98 11.65
C GLU A 28 -15.10 4.01 10.57
N ASP A 29 -14.79 5.29 10.82
CA ASP A 29 -15.03 6.42 9.93
C ASP A 29 -13.94 6.66 8.87
N SER A 30 -12.82 5.93 8.89
CA SER A 30 -11.64 6.19 8.04
C SER A 30 -11.33 5.05 7.08
N ALA A 31 -10.84 5.43 5.92
CA ALA A 31 -10.30 4.56 4.90
C ALA A 31 -9.01 5.17 4.32
N PHE A 32 -8.25 4.38 3.54
CA PHE A 32 -6.94 4.79 3.07
C PHE A 32 -6.86 4.70 1.55
N LEU A 33 -6.57 5.82 0.89
CA LEU A 33 -6.51 5.91 -0.57
C LEU A 33 -5.13 6.36 -1.04
N ARG A 34 -4.51 5.53 -1.88
CA ARG A 34 -3.26 5.84 -2.57
C ARG A 34 -3.48 6.02 -4.06
N PHE A 35 -2.75 6.94 -4.66
CA PHE A 35 -2.72 7.16 -6.09
C PHE A 35 -1.38 6.72 -6.67
N VAL A 36 -1.42 6.09 -7.85
CA VAL A 36 -0.23 5.69 -8.61
C VAL A 36 -0.34 6.20 -10.04
N ASN A 37 0.66 6.95 -10.47
CA ASN A 37 0.87 7.35 -11.85
C ASN A 37 1.69 6.28 -12.59
N ALA A 38 1.06 5.50 -13.46
CA ALA A 38 1.78 4.52 -14.28
C ALA A 38 2.28 5.09 -15.62
N GLY A 39 1.92 6.34 -15.95
CA GLY A 39 2.32 7.03 -17.16
C GLY A 39 3.68 7.74 -17.06
N SER A 40 4.09 8.37 -18.16
CA SER A 40 5.34 9.13 -18.27
C SER A 40 5.18 10.64 -18.08
N GLN A 41 3.94 11.13 -18.02
CA GLN A 41 3.62 12.53 -17.78
C GLN A 41 3.14 12.72 -16.33
N PRO A 42 3.32 13.91 -15.74
CA PRO A 42 2.77 14.21 -14.42
C PRO A 42 1.26 13.95 -14.37
N LEU A 43 0.81 13.36 -13.27
CA LEU A 43 -0.60 13.13 -13.00
C LEU A 43 -1.05 14.14 -11.95
N ALA A 44 -2.03 14.98 -12.30
CA ALA A 44 -2.66 15.92 -11.38
C ALA A 44 -4.05 15.42 -10.99
N LEU A 45 -4.39 15.61 -9.72
CA LEU A 45 -5.68 15.35 -9.13
C LEU A 45 -6.24 16.63 -8.54
N GLN A 46 -7.49 16.93 -8.88
CA GLN A 46 -8.27 17.99 -8.26
C GLN A 46 -9.50 17.38 -7.61
N ALA A 47 -9.62 17.49 -6.28
CA ALA A 47 -10.81 17.05 -5.58
C ALA A 47 -11.99 17.99 -5.90
N SER A 48 -13.17 17.41 -6.10
CA SER A 48 -14.40 18.17 -6.31
C SER A 48 -14.88 18.80 -5.00
N GLY A 49 -15.36 20.04 -5.06
CA GLY A 49 -15.92 20.72 -3.89
C GLY A 49 -14.88 21.17 -2.84
N SER A 50 -13.59 21.09 -3.15
CA SER A 50 -12.52 21.64 -2.30
C SER A 50 -11.36 22.18 -3.14
N ALA A 51 -10.44 22.90 -2.50
CA ALA A 51 -9.19 23.35 -3.13
C ALA A 51 -8.07 22.29 -3.09
N ALA A 52 -8.33 21.08 -2.57
CA ALA A 52 -7.32 20.05 -2.40
C ALA A 52 -6.80 19.54 -3.74
N ARG A 53 -5.47 19.47 -3.87
CA ARG A 53 -4.74 19.03 -5.07
C ARG A 53 -3.65 18.05 -4.70
N LEU A 54 -3.41 17.09 -5.58
CA LEU A 54 -2.27 16.19 -5.53
C LEU A 54 -1.61 16.17 -6.91
N GLN A 55 -0.28 16.15 -6.96
CA GLN A 55 0.48 15.98 -8.19
C GLN A 55 1.51 14.88 -8.01
N LEU A 56 1.52 13.91 -8.92
CA LEU A 56 2.45 12.79 -8.95
C LEU A 56 3.34 12.91 -10.18
N GLU A 57 4.60 13.26 -9.94
CA GLU A 57 5.64 13.32 -10.97
C GLU A 57 6.01 11.91 -11.44
N ALA A 58 6.48 11.76 -12.68
CA ALA A 58 6.94 10.46 -13.18
C ALA A 58 8.10 9.88 -12.33
N ALA A 59 8.93 10.75 -11.73
CA ALA A 59 10.02 10.37 -10.83
C ALA A 59 9.55 10.04 -9.39
N LYS A 60 8.36 10.51 -8.99
CA LYS A 60 7.72 10.17 -7.71
C LYS A 60 6.27 9.76 -7.99
N PRO A 61 6.06 8.58 -8.60
CA PRO A 61 4.79 8.22 -9.20
C PRO A 61 3.75 7.71 -8.19
N VAL A 62 4.08 7.63 -6.90
CA VAL A 62 3.22 7.04 -5.88
C VAL A 62 3.03 8.04 -4.75
N SER A 63 1.77 8.24 -4.33
CA SER A 63 1.48 8.97 -3.10
C SER A 63 1.66 8.07 -1.88
N ASP A 64 1.83 8.68 -0.71
CA ASP A 64 1.46 8.01 0.53
C ASP A 64 -0.05 7.73 0.52
N TYR A 65 -0.52 6.82 1.39
CA TYR A 65 -1.93 6.60 1.61
C TYR A 65 -2.54 7.83 2.29
N LEU A 66 -3.51 8.45 1.63
CA LEU A 66 -4.29 9.54 2.18
C LEU A 66 -5.43 8.98 3.04
N THR A 67 -5.62 9.54 4.22
CA THR A 67 -6.80 9.24 5.04
C THR A 67 -8.01 9.93 4.44
N VAL A 68 -9.04 9.15 4.10
CA VAL A 68 -10.29 9.63 3.51
C VAL A 68 -11.49 9.14 4.32
N PRO A 69 -12.63 9.85 4.30
CA PRO A 69 -13.83 9.37 4.99
C PRO A 69 -14.33 8.05 4.39
N ALA A 70 -14.51 7.04 5.24
CA ALA A 70 -15.03 5.75 4.83
C ALA A 70 -16.46 5.86 4.27
N THR A 71 -16.78 5.04 3.28
CA THR A 71 -18.10 4.88 2.64
C THR A 71 -18.68 6.12 1.95
N LYS A 72 -18.02 7.28 2.05
CA LYS A 72 -18.42 8.50 1.35
C LYS A 72 -17.87 8.52 -0.07
N ALA A 73 -18.62 9.14 -0.98
CA ALA A 73 -18.18 9.33 -2.35
C ALA A 73 -17.00 10.31 -2.40
N ILE A 74 -15.91 9.85 -3.01
CA ILE A 74 -14.71 10.64 -3.32
C ILE A 74 -14.80 11.00 -4.79
N LYS A 75 -14.84 12.31 -5.07
CA LYS A 75 -15.04 12.85 -6.42
C LYS A 75 -13.91 13.79 -6.81
N GLY A 76 -13.55 13.82 -8.08
CA GLY A 76 -12.54 14.72 -8.61
C GLY A 76 -12.33 14.62 -10.11
N GLU A 77 -11.25 15.25 -10.59
CA GLU A 77 -10.75 15.13 -11.97
C GLU A 77 -9.29 14.66 -11.93
N LEU A 78 -8.97 13.66 -12.75
CA LEU A 78 -7.63 13.21 -13.07
C LEU A 78 -7.18 13.89 -14.36
N VAL A 79 -5.98 14.44 -14.38
CA VAL A 79 -5.40 15.11 -15.55
C VAL A 79 -3.97 14.60 -15.76
N GLN A 80 -3.67 14.16 -16.98
CA GLN A 80 -2.32 13.79 -17.38
C GLN A 80 -2.07 14.29 -18.81
N GLY A 81 -1.21 15.29 -18.96
CA GLY A 81 -1.06 16.02 -20.21
C GLY A 81 -2.40 16.63 -20.67
N ALA A 82 -2.83 16.31 -21.89
CA ALA A 82 -4.12 16.73 -22.43
C ALA A 82 -5.28 15.79 -22.05
N ALA A 83 -4.99 14.59 -21.55
CA ALA A 83 -6.01 13.61 -21.21
C ALA A 83 -6.62 13.91 -19.84
N LYS A 84 -7.93 13.73 -19.75
CA LYS A 84 -8.71 13.91 -18.52
C LYS A 84 -9.63 12.74 -18.28
N ALA A 85 -9.91 12.45 -17.01
CA ALA A 85 -10.95 11.50 -16.62
C ALA A 85 -11.59 11.91 -15.28
N PRO A 86 -12.91 11.73 -15.10
CA PRO A 86 -13.53 11.92 -13.80
C PRO A 86 -13.03 10.85 -12.81
N LEU A 87 -12.83 11.26 -11.57
CA LEU A 87 -12.61 10.38 -10.42
C LEU A 87 -13.93 10.27 -9.66
N GLU A 88 -14.45 9.06 -9.49
CA GLU A 88 -15.57 8.77 -8.61
C GLU A 88 -15.41 7.37 -8.00
N LEU A 89 -15.22 7.30 -6.69
CA LEU A 89 -15.08 6.02 -5.98
C LEU A 89 -15.56 6.13 -4.52
N THR A 90 -15.73 4.98 -3.89
CA THR A 90 -15.97 4.82 -2.45
C THR A 90 -14.99 3.79 -1.89
N VAL A 91 -14.54 4.00 -0.67
CA VAL A 91 -13.59 3.11 0.04
C VAL A 91 -14.23 2.68 1.35
N ALA A 92 -14.20 1.38 1.67
CA ALA A 92 -14.82 0.83 2.87
C ALA A 92 -14.00 1.18 4.14
N ALA A 93 -14.63 1.07 5.31
CA ALA A 93 -13.98 1.33 6.58
C ALA A 93 -12.75 0.41 6.79
N GLY A 94 -11.61 0.99 7.11
CA GLY A 94 -10.34 0.29 7.28
C GLY A 94 -9.74 -0.31 5.99
N GLU A 95 -10.38 -0.12 4.83
CA GLU A 95 -9.89 -0.59 3.54
C GLU A 95 -8.73 0.28 3.06
N PHE A 96 -7.71 -0.37 2.48
CA PHE A 96 -6.65 0.26 1.72
C PHE A 96 -6.97 0.12 0.23
N ALA A 97 -7.23 1.23 -0.42
CA ALA A 97 -7.46 1.31 -1.85
C ALA A 97 -6.26 1.95 -2.56
N THR A 98 -5.78 1.33 -3.63
CA THR A 98 -4.79 1.91 -4.54
C THR A 98 -5.44 2.15 -5.90
N LEU A 99 -5.58 3.42 -6.29
CA LEU A 99 -6.01 3.81 -7.63
C LEU A 99 -4.78 4.01 -8.53
N VAL A 100 -4.61 3.12 -9.49
CA VAL A 100 -3.58 3.22 -10.52
C VAL A 100 -4.15 3.85 -11.77
N VAL A 101 -3.52 4.94 -12.23
CA VAL A 101 -3.86 5.60 -13.49
C VAL A 101 -2.87 5.16 -14.54
N LEU A 102 -3.37 4.36 -15.49
CA LEU A 102 -2.65 3.88 -16.65
C LEU A 102 -2.79 4.91 -17.80
N PRO A 103 -1.77 5.04 -18.67
CA PRO A 103 -1.85 5.91 -19.84
C PRO A 103 -2.98 5.43 -20.78
N GLY A 104 -3.72 6.37 -21.35
CA GLY A 104 -4.84 6.11 -22.25
C GLY A 104 -5.55 7.41 -22.65
N THR A 105 -6.43 7.35 -23.64
CA THR A 105 -7.33 8.46 -23.97
C THR A 105 -8.75 7.92 -24.19
N PRO A 106 -9.67 8.07 -23.21
CA PRO A 106 -9.47 8.71 -21.89
C PRO A 106 -8.51 7.91 -20.99
N LEU A 107 -8.05 8.52 -19.88
CA LEU A 107 -7.18 7.84 -18.92
C LEU A 107 -7.84 6.58 -18.36
N VAL A 108 -7.06 5.51 -18.20
CA VAL A 108 -7.54 4.22 -17.71
C VAL A 108 -7.29 4.15 -16.20
N GLN A 109 -8.35 3.88 -15.43
CA GLN A 109 -8.31 3.80 -13.98
C GLN A 109 -8.44 2.33 -13.52
N ARG A 110 -7.53 1.88 -12.66
CA ARG A 110 -7.59 0.56 -12.01
C ARG A 110 -7.60 0.75 -10.51
N LEU A 111 -8.69 0.38 -9.86
CA LEU A 111 -8.82 0.41 -8.41
C LEU A 111 -8.55 -0.98 -7.84
N VAL A 112 -7.50 -1.13 -7.04
CA VAL A 112 -7.21 -2.36 -6.30
C VAL A 112 -7.48 -2.12 -4.82
N ARG A 113 -8.19 -3.05 -4.19
CA ARG A 113 -8.66 -2.96 -2.81
C ARG A 113 -7.99 -4.03 -1.96
N GLU A 114 -7.64 -3.66 -0.74
CA GLU A 114 -7.08 -4.53 0.28
C GLU A 114 -7.83 -4.30 1.58
N GLN A 115 -8.34 -5.38 2.19
CA GLN A 115 -8.75 -5.37 3.59
C GLN A 115 -7.65 -6.07 4.39
N PRO A 116 -6.83 -5.33 5.15
CA PRO A 116 -5.79 -5.97 5.95
C PRO A 116 -6.43 -6.82 7.05
N ASP A 117 -6.05 -8.08 7.13
CA ASP A 117 -6.47 -9.02 8.17
C ASP A 117 -5.27 -9.59 8.96
N ASP A 118 -4.05 -9.36 8.48
CA ASP A 118 -2.82 -9.86 9.07
C ASP A 118 -1.77 -8.75 9.30
N PHE A 119 -1.37 -8.57 10.57
CA PHE A 119 -0.21 -7.76 10.93
C PHE A 119 0.77 -8.56 11.78
N ASN A 120 2.05 -8.48 11.43
CA ASN A 120 3.13 -9.11 12.18
C ASN A 120 4.30 -8.15 12.34
N ALA A 121 4.47 -7.61 13.56
CA ALA A 121 5.52 -6.65 13.88
C ALA A 121 6.96 -7.21 13.72
N LEU A 122 7.13 -8.54 13.68
CA LEU A 122 8.43 -9.20 13.57
C LEU A 122 8.82 -9.53 12.11
N LYS A 123 7.94 -9.25 11.15
CA LYS A 123 8.13 -9.54 9.73
C LYS A 123 7.96 -8.27 8.91
N ALA A 124 8.62 -8.22 7.76
CA ALA A 124 8.26 -7.27 6.72
C ALA A 124 7.03 -7.79 5.98
N SER A 125 6.14 -6.92 5.53
CA SER A 125 4.98 -7.30 4.72
C SER A 125 5.17 -6.82 3.29
N LEU A 126 5.15 -7.73 2.32
CA LEU A 126 5.27 -7.41 0.90
C LEU A 126 3.94 -7.71 0.20
N ALA A 127 3.44 -6.78 -0.60
CA ALA A 127 2.35 -7.01 -1.54
C ALA A 127 2.85 -6.99 -2.98
N PHE A 128 2.23 -7.82 -3.83
CA PHE A 128 2.42 -7.80 -5.27
C PHE A 128 1.08 -7.54 -5.96
N TYR A 129 1.00 -6.44 -6.72
CA TYR A 129 -0.17 -6.03 -7.50
C TYR A 129 0.03 -6.44 -8.95
N SER A 130 -1.00 -7.00 -9.57
CA SER A 130 -1.00 -7.44 -10.96
C SER A 130 -1.87 -6.52 -11.81
N LEU A 131 -1.27 -5.67 -12.65
CA LEU A 131 -1.99 -4.64 -13.42
C LEU A 131 -1.54 -4.53 -14.90
N ASP A 132 -0.81 -5.52 -15.39
CA ASP A 132 -0.47 -5.64 -16.81
C ASP A 132 -0.97 -6.99 -17.37
N PRO A 133 -2.05 -7.00 -18.16
CA PRO A 133 -2.60 -8.22 -18.73
C PRO A 133 -1.69 -8.86 -19.79
N GLN A 134 -0.63 -8.19 -20.26
CA GLN A 134 0.36 -8.80 -21.16
C GLN A 134 1.23 -9.84 -20.45
N CYS A 135 1.35 -9.76 -19.13
CA CYS A 135 2.04 -10.77 -18.33
C CYS A 135 1.05 -11.90 -18.01
N ALA A 136 1.14 -13.02 -18.73
CA ALA A 136 0.36 -14.20 -18.38
C ALA A 136 0.82 -14.74 -17.01
N THR A 137 -0.13 -15.20 -16.18
CA THR A 137 0.13 -15.78 -14.83
C THR A 137 1.22 -15.03 -14.02
N PRO A 138 0.99 -13.75 -13.66
CA PRO A 138 2.00 -12.92 -13.01
C PRO A 138 2.46 -13.50 -11.67
N GLY A 139 3.76 -13.49 -11.47
CA GLY A 139 4.37 -13.82 -10.21
C GLY A 139 5.57 -12.94 -9.90
N LEU A 140 6.15 -13.16 -8.73
CA LEU A 140 7.33 -12.46 -8.27
C LEU A 140 8.23 -13.46 -7.56
N GLN A 141 9.51 -13.49 -7.93
CA GLN A 141 10.50 -14.38 -7.32
C GLN A 141 11.65 -13.59 -6.71
N ALA A 142 12.36 -14.20 -5.75
CA ALA A 142 13.64 -13.69 -5.29
C ALA A 142 14.70 -13.86 -6.40
N ALA A 143 15.26 -12.75 -6.87
CA ALA A 143 16.24 -12.73 -7.94
C ALA A 143 17.51 -13.50 -7.55
N GLY A 144 18.06 -14.28 -8.49
CA GLY A 144 19.28 -15.07 -8.28
C GLY A 144 19.10 -16.35 -7.46
N ARG A 145 17.94 -16.56 -6.81
CA ARG A 145 17.59 -17.80 -6.10
C ARG A 145 16.43 -18.56 -6.76
N ASN A 146 15.72 -17.94 -7.70
CA ASN A 146 14.51 -18.45 -8.34
C ASN A 146 13.49 -19.02 -7.35
N ALA A 147 13.45 -18.44 -6.14
CA ALA A 147 12.51 -18.82 -5.10
C ALA A 147 11.25 -17.97 -5.24
N GLU A 148 10.12 -18.61 -5.51
CA GLU A 148 8.85 -17.96 -5.76
C GLU A 148 8.30 -17.30 -4.47
N ILE A 149 7.94 -16.01 -4.58
CA ILE A 149 7.32 -15.23 -3.51
C ILE A 149 5.82 -15.11 -3.79
N PHE A 150 5.43 -14.82 -5.03
CA PHE A 150 4.03 -14.77 -5.45
C PHE A 150 3.86 -15.54 -6.75
N LYS A 151 2.70 -16.15 -6.92
CA LYS A 151 2.35 -16.97 -8.07
C LYS A 151 0.93 -16.70 -8.50
N ASP A 152 0.70 -16.67 -9.81
CA ASP A 152 -0.62 -16.63 -10.44
C ASP A 152 -1.52 -15.52 -9.86
N VAL A 153 -0.95 -14.34 -9.62
CA VAL A 153 -1.69 -13.19 -9.09
C VAL A 153 -2.63 -12.66 -10.17
N ALA A 154 -3.93 -12.81 -9.95
CA ALA A 154 -4.96 -12.42 -10.91
C ALA A 154 -4.85 -10.93 -11.29
N ASP A 155 -5.06 -10.60 -12.56
CA ASP A 155 -5.08 -9.22 -13.03
C ASP A 155 -6.13 -8.38 -12.28
N GLY A 156 -5.76 -7.15 -11.92
CA GLY A 156 -6.60 -6.25 -11.14
C GLY A 156 -6.64 -6.54 -9.65
N THR A 157 -5.83 -7.47 -9.17
CA THR A 157 -5.80 -7.88 -7.76
C THR A 157 -4.39 -7.72 -7.16
N LEU A 158 -4.28 -8.02 -5.87
CA LEU A 158 -3.00 -8.15 -5.19
C LEU A 158 -2.97 -9.42 -4.32
N GLN A 159 -1.77 -9.86 -3.99
CA GLN A 159 -1.52 -10.78 -2.88
C GLN A 159 -0.51 -10.16 -1.92
N ARG A 160 -0.61 -10.51 -0.64
CA ARG A 160 0.31 -10.06 0.41
C ARG A 160 0.91 -11.24 1.15
N ARG A 161 2.18 -11.11 1.54
CA ARG A 161 2.90 -12.11 2.34
C ARG A 161 3.80 -11.44 3.36
N SER A 162 3.85 -12.05 4.54
CA SER A 162 4.88 -11.77 5.55
C SER A 162 6.21 -12.44 5.18
N LEU A 163 7.30 -11.67 5.23
CA LEU A 163 8.66 -12.08 4.89
C LEU A 163 9.63 -11.76 6.04
N ASN A 164 10.77 -12.45 6.07
CA ASN A 164 11.86 -12.08 6.97
C ASN A 164 12.40 -10.69 6.59
N ALA A 165 12.78 -9.90 7.59
CA ALA A 165 13.40 -8.58 7.41
C ALA A 165 14.86 -8.76 6.98
N VAL A 166 15.07 -8.88 5.66
CA VAL A 166 16.38 -9.06 5.04
C VAL A 166 16.47 -8.25 3.75
N ALA A 167 17.69 -8.08 3.22
CA ALA A 167 17.88 -7.54 1.89
C ALA A 167 17.22 -8.44 0.82
N LEU A 168 16.43 -7.83 -0.07
CA LEU A 168 15.67 -8.56 -1.07
C LEU A 168 15.74 -7.88 -2.45
N LYS A 169 16.11 -8.67 -3.45
CA LYS A 169 15.90 -8.33 -4.87
C LYS A 169 14.83 -9.24 -5.43
N VAL A 170 13.88 -8.67 -6.16
CA VAL A 170 12.78 -9.40 -6.76
C VAL A 170 12.85 -9.33 -8.28
N GLN A 171 12.28 -10.32 -8.95
CA GLN A 171 12.15 -10.33 -10.40
C GLN A 171 10.74 -10.78 -10.77
N LEU A 172 10.16 -10.11 -11.77
CA LEU A 172 8.87 -10.47 -12.33
C LEU A 172 8.94 -11.85 -12.98
N THR A 173 7.89 -12.64 -12.83
CA THR A 173 7.67 -13.83 -13.66
C THR A 173 6.38 -13.68 -14.46
N CYS A 174 6.44 -14.06 -15.74
CA CYS A 174 5.28 -14.16 -16.63
C CYS A 174 5.31 -15.56 -17.26
N ALA A 175 4.20 -16.28 -17.25
CA ALA A 175 4.11 -17.68 -17.68
C ALA A 175 5.15 -18.58 -16.98
N GLY A 176 5.47 -18.28 -15.71
CA GLY A 176 6.50 -18.97 -14.93
C GLY A 176 7.94 -18.68 -15.35
N GLN A 177 8.18 -17.76 -16.29
CA GLN A 177 9.51 -17.36 -16.76
C GLN A 177 9.91 -15.99 -16.22
N ALA A 178 11.15 -15.87 -15.77
CA ALA A 178 11.72 -14.59 -15.33
C ALA A 178 11.70 -13.57 -16.47
N THR A 179 11.14 -12.38 -16.21
CA THR A 179 10.94 -11.32 -17.20
C THR A 179 11.51 -10.01 -16.66
N GLY A 180 12.19 -9.25 -17.52
CA GLY A 180 12.76 -7.95 -17.16
C GLY A 180 13.94 -8.01 -16.18
N ALA A 181 14.38 -6.84 -15.73
CA ALA A 181 15.48 -6.70 -14.77
C ALA A 181 15.01 -7.01 -13.34
N ALA A 182 15.95 -7.45 -12.50
CA ALA A 182 15.71 -7.55 -11.07
C ALA A 182 15.52 -6.14 -10.46
N LEU A 183 14.51 -6.00 -9.61
CA LEU A 183 14.23 -4.80 -8.83
C LEU A 183 14.79 -4.98 -7.42
N ASP A 184 15.64 -4.05 -7.01
CA ASP A 184 16.21 -4.03 -5.66
C ASP A 184 15.24 -3.32 -4.70
N LEU A 185 14.78 -4.04 -3.67
CA LEU A 185 13.93 -3.47 -2.63
C LEU A 185 14.74 -2.95 -1.43
N GLY A 186 16.06 -3.10 -1.46
CA GLY A 186 16.94 -2.79 -0.34
C GLY A 186 16.70 -3.73 0.85
N GLU A 187 16.99 -3.23 2.03
CA GLU A 187 16.81 -3.94 3.29
C GLU A 187 15.37 -3.77 3.80
N LEU A 188 14.62 -4.87 3.78
CA LEU A 188 13.27 -4.89 4.35
C LEU A 188 13.35 -4.83 5.87
N LYS A 189 12.50 -3.99 6.47
CA LYS A 189 12.42 -3.80 7.92
C LYS A 189 11.21 -4.50 8.53
N ALA A 190 11.37 -5.03 9.74
CA ALA A 190 10.28 -5.62 10.50
C ALA A 190 9.22 -4.57 10.86
N GLY A 191 7.95 -4.94 10.77
CA GLY A 191 6.82 -4.04 11.02
C GLY A 191 6.47 -3.12 9.84
N GLU A 192 7.33 -3.02 8.82
CA GLU A 192 7.09 -2.19 7.64
C GLU A 192 6.34 -2.93 6.54
N ARG A 193 5.61 -2.16 5.72
CA ARG A 193 4.82 -2.65 4.59
C ARG A 193 5.40 -2.11 3.28
N TYR A 194 5.45 -2.96 2.27
CA TYR A 194 5.98 -2.66 0.94
C TYR A 194 5.01 -3.15 -0.12
N SER A 195 4.97 -2.47 -1.25
CA SER A 195 4.18 -2.84 -2.42
C SER A 195 5.08 -2.88 -3.66
N VAL A 196 4.94 -3.93 -4.46
CA VAL A 196 5.50 -4.03 -5.81
C VAL A 196 4.33 -4.12 -6.79
N LEU A 197 4.29 -3.23 -7.76
CA LEU A 197 3.24 -3.18 -8.77
C LEU A 197 3.80 -3.60 -10.11
N LEU A 198 3.19 -4.61 -10.73
CA LEU A 198 3.35 -4.92 -12.14
C LEU A 198 2.51 -3.93 -12.95
N LEU A 199 3.15 -3.11 -13.78
CA LEU A 199 2.52 -2.09 -14.60
C LEU A 199 2.91 -2.28 -16.07
N PRO A 200 2.07 -1.85 -17.02
CA PRO A 200 2.47 -1.76 -18.41
C PRO A 200 3.61 -0.74 -18.59
N GLY A 201 4.48 -1.01 -19.54
CA GLY A 201 5.60 -0.14 -19.92
C GLY A 201 5.79 -0.11 -21.44
N ALA A 202 6.49 0.92 -21.92
CA ALA A 202 6.73 1.11 -23.36
C ALA A 202 7.52 -0.06 -24.00
N SER A 203 8.37 -0.73 -23.21
CA SER A 203 9.16 -1.89 -23.63
C SER A 203 8.63 -3.21 -23.06
N GLY A 204 7.36 -3.24 -22.66
CA GLY A 204 6.72 -4.38 -22.01
C GLY A 204 6.53 -4.19 -20.50
N PRO A 205 6.11 -5.26 -19.79
CA PRO A 205 5.77 -5.18 -18.38
C PRO A 205 6.94 -4.72 -17.51
N ARG A 206 6.66 -3.87 -16.52
CA ARG A 206 7.65 -3.31 -15.59
C ARG A 206 7.19 -3.39 -14.15
N LEU A 207 8.15 -3.37 -13.22
CA LEU A 207 7.89 -3.30 -11.79
C LEU A 207 8.08 -1.87 -11.26
N LEU A 208 7.22 -1.48 -10.32
CA LEU A 208 7.34 -0.27 -9.51
C LEU A 208 7.26 -0.67 -8.04
N ALA A 209 8.25 -0.30 -7.22
CA ALA A 209 8.22 -0.53 -5.78
C ALA A 209 7.91 0.76 -5.01
N THR A 210 7.29 0.60 -3.85
CA THR A 210 7.11 1.64 -2.86
C THR A 210 7.09 1.02 -1.46
N GLN A 211 7.55 1.78 -0.47
CA GLN A 211 7.18 1.53 0.92
C GLN A 211 5.76 2.09 1.13
N ASP A 212 4.92 1.38 1.87
CA ASP A 212 3.57 1.82 2.20
C ASP A 212 3.66 2.73 3.43
N ALA A 213 3.25 3.99 3.27
CA ALA A 213 3.17 4.97 4.36
C ALA A 213 1.79 5.65 4.35
N ILE A 214 1.37 6.19 5.49
CA ILE A 214 0.16 7.01 5.63
C ILE A 214 0.59 8.47 5.71
N ALA A 215 -0.04 9.34 4.93
CA ALA A 215 0.23 10.77 4.94
C ALA A 215 -0.16 11.40 6.29
N HIS A 216 0.64 12.36 6.75
CA HIS A 216 0.44 13.12 7.99
C HIS A 216 -0.08 14.54 7.73
#